data_AF-A0A256XUL6-F1
#
_entry.id   AF-A0A256XUL6-F1
#
_cell.length_a   1.000
_cell.length_b   1.000
_cell.length_c   1.000
_cell.angle_alpha   90.00
_cell.angle_beta   90.00
_cell.angle_gamma   90.00
#
_symmetry.space_group_name_H-M   'P 1'
#
loop_
_entity.id
_entity.type
_entity.pdbx_description
1 polymer ?
#
loop_
_entity_poly.entity_id
_entity_poly.type
_entity_poly.pdbx_seq_one_letter_code
_entity_poly.pdbx_strand_id
1 'polypeptide(L)'
;LVGDNVLNNYIFGYTVVDSIKLVLDVPSYDYVKLYGATTQRAAIFTKVYYGRSPLVAVKAMQAGMGGLRPAIVILHGLKKIDQLGLLIAQREGVPLAISKIEDVEELVERLRKID
;
A
#
# COMPACT_ATOMS: atom_id res chain seq x y z
N LEU A 1 -3.63 3.93 -11.10
CA LEU A 1 -3.58 2.64 -11.85
C LEU A 1 -4.89 1.89 -11.69
N VAL A 2 -5.40 1.82 -10.46
CA VAL A 2 -6.71 1.24 -10.12
C VAL A 2 -7.40 2.20 -9.16
N GLY A 3 -8.73 2.32 -9.25
CA GLY A 3 -9.52 3.09 -8.29
C GLY A 3 -10.04 4.45 -8.79
N ASP A 4 -10.22 4.65 -10.11
CA ASP A 4 -10.78 5.91 -10.64
C ASP A 4 -12.18 6.23 -10.08
N ASN A 5 -12.92 5.19 -9.68
CA ASN A 5 -14.24 5.30 -9.06
C ASN A 5 -14.21 5.79 -7.59
N VAL A 6 -13.04 5.96 -6.98
CA VAL A 6 -12.89 6.38 -5.58
C VAL A 6 -11.97 7.59 -5.42
N LEU A 7 -11.75 8.37 -6.47
CA LEU A 7 -10.91 9.58 -6.45
C LEU A 7 -11.37 10.64 -5.44
N ASN A 8 -12.66 10.65 -5.09
CA ASN A 8 -13.24 11.59 -4.13
C ASN A 8 -13.24 11.07 -2.69
N ASN A 9 -12.71 9.87 -2.44
CA ASN A 9 -12.64 9.33 -1.08
C ASN A 9 -11.51 9.99 -0.30
N TYR A 10 -11.83 10.52 0.88
CA TYR A 10 -10.82 11.06 1.79
C TYR A 10 -9.88 9.97 2.30
N ILE A 11 -8.61 10.33 2.45
CA ILE A 11 -7.55 9.52 3.05
C ILE A 11 -7.07 10.28 4.29
N PHE A 12 -7.20 9.68 5.47
CA PHE A 12 -6.93 10.31 6.76
C PHE A 12 -5.53 9.97 7.31
N GLY A 13 -4.58 9.76 6.40
CA GLY A 13 -3.16 9.57 6.71
C GLY A 13 -2.56 8.38 5.98
N TYR A 14 -1.34 8.02 6.38
CA TYR A 14 -0.53 7.05 5.66
C TYR A 14 0.34 6.21 6.59
N THR A 15 0.81 5.08 6.08
CA THR A 15 1.82 4.22 6.70
C THR A 15 2.86 3.91 5.65
N VAL A 16 4.13 4.26 5.91
CA VAL A 16 5.26 3.90 5.04
C VAL A 16 5.86 2.59 5.54
N VAL A 17 6.04 1.65 4.63
CA VAL A 17 6.37 0.26 4.93
C VAL A 17 7.59 -0.15 4.14
N ASP A 18 8.66 -0.52 4.84
CA ASP A 18 9.78 -1.21 4.21
C ASP A 18 9.38 -2.66 3.93
N SER A 19 9.20 -3.00 2.65
CA SER A 19 8.68 -4.32 2.25
C SER A 19 9.62 -5.47 2.62
N ILE A 20 10.93 -5.22 2.66
CA ILE A 20 11.92 -6.25 2.99
C ILE A 20 11.89 -6.51 4.49
N LYS A 21 11.92 -5.44 5.30
CA LYS A 21 11.83 -5.56 6.76
C LYS A 21 10.51 -6.16 7.21
N LEU A 22 9.39 -5.77 6.57
CA LEU A 22 8.09 -6.32 6.92
C LEU A 22 8.08 -7.85 6.82
N VAL A 23 8.58 -8.40 5.72
CA VAL A 23 8.54 -9.86 5.47
C VAL A 23 9.54 -10.63 6.33
N LEU A 24 10.69 -10.04 6.65
CA LEU A 24 11.77 -10.73 7.37
C LEU A 24 11.66 -10.58 8.89
N ASP A 25 11.32 -9.38 9.36
CA ASP A 25 11.52 -8.99 10.76
C ASP A 25 10.21 -8.81 11.53
N VAL A 26 9.10 -8.50 10.84
CA VAL A 26 7.82 -8.21 11.49
C VAL A 26 6.99 -9.49 11.62
N PRO A 27 6.53 -9.87 12.84
CA PRO A 27 5.63 -10.99 13.00
C PRO A 27 4.33 -10.79 12.22
N SER A 28 3.77 -11.85 11.64
CA SER A 28 2.59 -11.76 10.78
C SER A 28 1.35 -11.19 11.49
N TYR A 29 1.18 -11.45 12.80
CA TYR A 29 0.09 -10.89 13.59
C TYR A 29 0.20 -9.37 13.78
N ASP A 30 1.39 -8.81 13.64
CA ASP A 30 1.66 -7.37 13.75
C ASP A 30 1.40 -6.61 12.44
N TYR A 31 1.10 -7.31 11.34
CA TYR A 31 0.80 -6.65 10.06
C TYR A 31 -0.46 -5.79 10.13
N VAL A 32 -1.34 -6.03 11.10
CA VAL A 32 -2.50 -5.17 11.35
C VAL A 32 -2.11 -3.72 11.68
N LYS A 33 -0.90 -3.50 12.22
CA LYS A 33 -0.37 -2.16 12.53
C LYS A 33 -0.24 -1.28 11.28
N LEU A 34 -0.23 -1.87 10.08
CA LEU A 34 -0.30 -1.14 8.81
C LEU A 34 -1.50 -0.19 8.73
N TYR A 35 -2.60 -0.53 9.40
CA TYR A 35 -3.84 0.24 9.40
C TYR A 35 -3.89 1.30 10.51
N GLY A 36 -2.92 1.36 11.42
CA GLY A 36 -2.93 2.33 12.52
C GLY A 36 -4.27 2.35 13.28
N ALA A 37 -4.82 3.54 13.50
CA ALA A 37 -6.14 3.71 14.15
C ALA A 37 -7.34 3.65 13.19
N THR A 38 -7.12 3.69 11.86
CA THR A 38 -8.20 3.66 10.86
C THR A 38 -7.70 3.08 9.53
N THR A 39 -8.53 2.24 8.91
CA THR A 39 -8.24 1.67 7.58
C THR A 39 -8.26 2.68 6.45
N GLN A 40 -8.84 3.87 6.70
CA GLN A 40 -8.95 4.93 5.71
C GLN A 40 -7.63 5.71 5.56
N ARG A 41 -6.56 4.98 5.25
CA ARG A 41 -5.18 5.46 5.12
C ARG A 41 -4.50 4.85 3.90
N ALA A 42 -3.46 5.52 3.42
CA ALA A 42 -2.58 5.03 2.38
C ALA A 42 -1.53 4.06 2.95
N ALA A 43 -1.44 2.85 2.39
CA ALA A 43 -0.35 1.92 2.66
C ALA A 43 0.73 2.07 1.59
N ILE A 44 1.89 2.62 1.95
CA ILE A 44 2.95 2.99 1.00
C ILE A 44 4.12 2.04 1.17
N PHE A 45 4.30 1.14 0.20
CA PHE A 45 5.35 0.14 0.23
C PHE A 45 6.60 0.63 -0.50
N THR A 46 7.73 0.62 0.21
CA THR A 46 9.07 0.94 -0.31
C THR A 46 9.88 -0.32 -0.55
N LYS A 47 10.99 -0.20 -1.29
CA LYS A 47 11.86 -1.32 -1.69
C LYS A 47 11.09 -2.46 -2.39
N VAL A 48 10.18 -2.07 -3.28
CA VAL A 48 9.34 -2.99 -4.05
C VAL A 48 9.92 -3.15 -5.46
N TYR A 49 10.22 -4.39 -5.86
CA TYR A 49 10.76 -4.68 -7.20
C TYR A 49 9.69 -4.92 -8.26
N TYR A 50 8.62 -5.66 -7.94
CA TYR A 50 7.60 -6.09 -8.92
C TYR A 50 6.17 -5.69 -8.55
N GLY A 51 5.90 -5.32 -7.30
CA GLY A 51 4.55 -5.00 -6.82
C GLY A 51 3.65 -6.21 -6.54
N ARG A 52 3.99 -7.43 -6.98
CA ARG A 52 3.21 -8.64 -6.64
C ARG A 52 3.07 -8.85 -5.14
N SER A 53 4.20 -8.84 -4.41
CA SER A 53 4.25 -9.22 -3.00
C SER A 53 3.36 -8.34 -2.10
N PRO A 54 3.42 -6.99 -2.17
CA PRO A 54 2.52 -6.13 -1.40
C PRO A 54 1.02 -6.41 -1.66
N LEU A 55 0.66 -6.66 -2.92
CA LEU A 55 -0.73 -6.86 -3.31
C LEU A 55 -1.26 -8.24 -2.87
N VAL A 56 -0.40 -9.27 -2.95
CA VAL A 56 -0.71 -10.60 -2.38
C VAL A 56 -0.88 -10.52 -0.87
N ALA A 57 0.00 -9.80 -0.17
CA ALA A 57 -0.11 -9.61 1.28
C ALA A 57 -1.42 -8.89 1.67
N VAL A 58 -1.78 -7.83 0.96
CA VAL A 58 -3.05 -7.12 1.18
C VAL A 58 -4.26 -8.03 0.95
N LYS A 59 -4.26 -8.83 -0.12
CA LYS A 59 -5.34 -9.80 -0.36
C LYS A 59 -5.41 -10.89 0.73
N ALA A 60 -4.27 -11.39 1.18
CA ALA A 60 -4.22 -12.38 2.26
C ALA A 60 -4.77 -11.82 3.58
N MET A 61 -4.43 -10.58 3.92
CA MET A 61 -4.99 -9.89 5.09
C MET A 61 -6.50 -9.67 4.96
N GLN A 62 -6.99 -9.28 3.78
CA GLN A 62 -8.44 -9.17 3.55
C GLN A 62 -9.16 -10.49 3.81
N ALA A 63 -8.60 -11.61 3.33
CA ALA A 63 -9.19 -12.93 3.53
C ALA A 63 -9.16 -13.36 5.01
N GLY A 64 -8.05 -13.13 5.71
CA GLY A 64 -7.86 -13.57 7.10
C GLY A 64 -8.44 -12.65 8.17
N MET A 65 -8.66 -11.37 7.85
CA MET A 65 -9.01 -10.32 8.83
C MET A 65 -10.34 -9.62 8.53
N GLY A 66 -11.30 -10.33 7.92
CA GLY A 66 -12.66 -9.82 7.74
C GLY A 66 -12.79 -8.66 6.74
N GLY A 67 -12.02 -8.71 5.64
CA GLY A 67 -12.09 -7.72 4.56
C GLY A 67 -11.25 -6.46 4.81
N LEU A 68 -10.36 -6.47 5.79
CA LEU A 68 -9.51 -5.34 6.15
C LEU A 68 -8.59 -4.95 4.97
N ARG A 69 -8.74 -3.72 4.46
CA ARG A 69 -7.94 -3.19 3.35
C ARG A 69 -7.66 -1.70 3.52
N PRO A 70 -6.55 -1.19 2.98
CA PRO A 70 -6.23 0.23 3.05
C PRO A 70 -7.12 1.01 2.07
N ALA A 71 -7.23 2.32 2.25
CA ALA A 71 -7.91 3.19 1.30
C ALA A 71 -7.20 3.19 -0.07
N ILE A 72 -5.87 3.09 -0.06
CA ILE A 72 -5.04 2.98 -1.27
C ILE A 72 -3.73 2.27 -0.95
N VAL A 73 -3.23 1.50 -1.90
CA VAL A 73 -1.87 0.98 -1.91
C VAL A 73 -1.02 1.86 -2.84
N ILE A 74 0.14 2.29 -2.37
CA ILE A 74 1.10 3.06 -3.17
C ILE A 74 2.42 2.29 -3.21
N LEU A 75 2.95 2.07 -4.41
CA LEU A 75 4.25 1.42 -4.61
C LEU A 75 5.30 2.49 -4.92
N HIS A 76 6.30 2.63 -4.07
CA HIS A 76 7.33 3.66 -4.21
C HIS A 76 8.43 3.26 -5.19
N GLY A 77 8.77 4.15 -6.13
CA GLY A 77 9.90 4.00 -7.05
C GLY A 77 9.75 2.90 -8.10
N LEU A 78 8.57 2.27 -8.19
CA LEU A 78 8.34 1.14 -9.08
C LEU A 78 8.12 1.61 -10.53
N LYS A 79 9.01 1.26 -11.46
CA LYS A 79 8.88 1.68 -12.88
C LYS A 79 7.78 0.92 -13.63
N LYS A 80 7.66 -0.38 -13.39
CA LYS A 80 6.69 -1.24 -14.05
C LYS A 80 6.10 -2.19 -13.03
N ILE A 81 4.79 -2.15 -12.89
CA ILE A 81 4.08 -3.12 -12.07
C ILE A 81 3.92 -4.44 -12.80
N ASP A 82 4.00 -5.50 -12.04
CA ASP A 82 3.63 -6.81 -12.51
C ASP A 82 2.13 -6.96 -12.79
N GLN A 83 1.80 -7.68 -13.87
CA GLN A 83 0.43 -7.92 -14.32
C GLN A 83 -0.44 -8.61 -13.27
N LEU A 84 0.10 -9.59 -12.53
CA LEU A 84 -0.65 -10.28 -11.49
C LEU A 84 -1.00 -9.33 -10.34
N GLY A 85 -0.06 -8.48 -9.93
CA GLY A 85 -0.31 -7.47 -8.89
C GLY A 85 -1.42 -6.50 -9.30
N LEU A 86 -1.41 -6.06 -10.57
CA LEU A 86 -2.44 -5.19 -11.12
C LEU A 86 -3.81 -5.88 -11.15
N LEU A 87 -3.88 -7.14 -11.60
CA LEU A 87 -5.12 -7.92 -11.63
C LEU A 87 -5.70 -8.15 -10.23
N ILE A 88 -4.84 -8.43 -9.23
CA ILE A 88 -5.27 -8.54 -7.83
C ILE A 88 -5.92 -7.23 -7.39
N ALA A 89 -5.27 -6.08 -7.60
CA ALA A 89 -5.81 -4.79 -7.21
C ALA A 89 -7.17 -4.49 -7.86
N GLN A 90 -7.31 -4.79 -9.15
CA GLN A 90 -8.56 -4.59 -9.90
C GLN A 90 -9.69 -5.49 -9.36
N ARG A 91 -9.42 -6.78 -9.14
CA ARG A 91 -10.45 -7.73 -8.69
C ARG A 91 -10.88 -7.52 -7.24
N GLU A 92 -9.94 -7.16 -6.37
CA GLU A 92 -10.25 -6.88 -4.97
C GLU A 92 -10.76 -5.44 -4.76
N GLY A 93 -10.83 -4.62 -5.82
CA GLY A 93 -11.23 -3.22 -5.72
C GLY A 93 -10.33 -2.41 -4.78
N VAL A 94 -9.02 -2.71 -4.77
CA VAL A 94 -8.02 -1.99 -3.98
C VAL A 94 -7.41 -0.90 -4.86
N PRO A 95 -7.59 0.39 -4.52
CA PRO A 95 -6.96 1.47 -5.26
C PRO A 95 -5.45 1.34 -5.23
N LEU A 96 -4.83 1.59 -6.38
CA LEU A 96 -3.40 1.36 -6.58
C LEU A 96 -2.77 2.50 -7.36
N ALA A 97 -1.67 3.03 -6.80
CA ALA A 97 -0.84 4.05 -7.42
C ALA A 97 0.65 3.69 -7.32
N ILE A 98 1.44 4.37 -8.13
CA ILE A 98 2.90 4.34 -8.07
C ILE A 98 3.36 5.76 -7.73
N SER A 99 4.21 5.89 -6.72
CA SER A 99 4.92 7.14 -6.48
C SER A 99 6.13 7.23 -7.41
N LYS A 100 6.27 8.37 -8.08
CA LYS A 100 7.41 8.70 -8.95
C LYS A 100 8.58 9.34 -8.21
N ILE A 101 8.42 9.61 -6.91
CA ILE A 101 9.52 10.08 -6.05
C ILE A 101 10.50 8.91 -5.93
N GLU A 102 11.79 9.19 -6.08
CA GLU A 102 12.84 8.17 -6.06
C GLU A 102 13.36 7.92 -4.64
N ASP A 103 13.39 8.96 -3.82
CA ASP A 103 13.93 8.95 -2.46
C ASP A 103 12.83 8.80 -1.40
N VAL A 104 13.03 7.88 -0.45
CA VAL A 104 12.01 7.56 0.56
C VAL A 104 11.89 8.69 1.57
N GLU A 105 13.00 9.32 1.94
CA GLU A 105 13.06 10.43 2.87
C GLU A 105 12.33 11.65 2.29
N GLU A 106 12.54 11.96 1.00
CA GLU A 106 11.79 12.98 0.28
C GLU A 106 10.29 12.68 0.24
N LEU A 107 9.90 11.42 -0.05
CA LEU A 107 8.50 10.99 -0.03
C LEU A 107 7.88 11.29 1.35
N VAL A 108 8.55 10.89 2.43
CA VAL A 108 8.07 11.08 3.81
C VAL A 108 7.95 12.57 4.13
N GLU A 109 8.93 13.37 3.76
CA GLU A 109 8.94 14.81 3.98
C GLU A 109 7.79 15.52 3.25
N ARG A 110 7.49 15.12 2.01
CA ARG A 110 6.33 15.66 1.28
C ARG A 110 5.01 15.23 1.90
N LEU A 111 4.89 13.96 2.32
CA LEU A 111 3.67 13.47 2.97
C LEU A 111 3.37 14.20 4.30
N ARG A 112 4.41 14.57 5.06
CA ARG A 112 4.27 15.34 6.31
C ARG A 112 3.77 16.77 6.11
N LYS A 113 3.90 17.32 4.89
CA LYS A 113 3.45 18.67 4.52
C LYS A 113 2.02 18.69 3.98
N ILE A 114 1.40 17.53 3.84
CA ILE A 114 0.00 17.41 3.40
C ILE A 114 -0.84 17.41 4.67
N ASP A 115 -1.53 18.52 4.92
CA ASP A 115 -2.58 18.67 5.95
C ASP A 115 -3.91 18.09 5.46
#